data_AF-A0A8T5BR05-F1
#
_entry.id   AF-A0A8T5BR05-F1
#
_cell.length_a   1.000
_cell.length_b   1.000
_cell.length_c   1.000
_cell.angle_alpha   90.00
_cell.angle_beta   90.00
_cell.angle_gamma   90.00
#
_symmetry.space_group_name_H-M   'P 1'
#
loop_
_entity.id
_entity.type
_entity.pdbx_description
1 polymer ?
#
loop_
_entity_poly.entity_id
_entity_poly.type
_entity_poly.pdbx_seq_one_letter_code
_entity_poly.pdbx_strand_id
1 'polypeptide(L)'
;MDQKLLNCRLFFEKFKDKELNSKEINKLKLRIAKALHLKKVLSNPEILSILNTDEKKVFLNLLQLKKVRSISGVNIVAVMTAPYKCPHGKCAYCPSEPGVPESYTGHEPSSMRGLQYDFDPYLQVLNRIRQLKEIGHLVSKVELIIQGGTFPATPVSYQKSFIKGCLEAIIGEKTESLEEAKKKAEESNIRNVGLTIETRPDWCKQNHIDLMLELGATRVELGVQTLYDDVYKLVERGHTVQDVIDAFRAAKDSGLKIVAHMMPGLPGCDFKRDLKAFQILFEDSNFKPDMLKIYPCLVLRNTKLYEWWKEGKYKPYSTEEALDLIAKIKANIIPKWVRIMRIQRDIPANLIVAGVKKGNLRELVQEKLKQQGLKCNCIRCREIGHKILKENVKPEFENFKINVEEYEASEGIEIFISIDEPNTDALIGYLRLRIPSKKAERPEITSETTSIVRELKICGPVVPLGEHFEEAYQHKGLGAELLSEAEKISLEKFDCTKILVLSGLGVKPYYKRLGYYPEGPYMAKKLS
;
A
#
# COMPACT_ATOMS: atom_id res chain seq x y z
N MET A 1 3.21 23.82 30.92
CA MET A 1 2.77 22.41 31.02
C MET A 1 2.03 22.28 32.35
N ASP A 2 0.82 21.71 32.35
CA ASP A 2 0.01 21.50 33.57
C ASP A 2 0.85 20.77 34.64
N GLN A 3 0.86 21.26 35.88
CA GLN A 3 1.59 20.67 37.01
C GLN A 3 1.27 19.18 37.18
N LYS A 4 0.04 18.76 36.86
CA LYS A 4 -0.37 17.35 36.90
C LYS A 4 0.30 16.52 35.81
N LEU A 5 0.49 17.07 34.61
CA LEU A 5 1.19 16.39 33.51
C LEU A 5 2.70 16.27 33.79
N LEU A 6 3.30 17.28 34.41
CA LEU A 6 4.69 17.21 34.87
C LEU A 6 4.87 16.09 35.91
N ASN A 7 3.96 16.00 36.88
CA ASN A 7 3.97 14.93 37.89
C ASN A 7 3.78 13.54 37.26
N CYS A 8 2.97 13.43 36.20
CA CYS A 8 2.83 12.18 35.45
C CYS A 8 4.16 11.75 34.81
N ARG A 9 4.87 12.68 34.16
CA ARG A 9 6.18 12.41 33.54
C ARG A 9 7.20 11.91 34.57
N LEU A 10 7.36 12.65 35.68
CA LEU A 10 8.26 12.26 36.78
C LEU A 10 7.93 10.88 37.36
N PHE A 11 6.66 10.47 37.30
CA PHE A 11 6.26 9.14 37.73
C PHE A 11 6.72 8.05 36.74
N PHE A 12 6.63 8.30 35.43
CA PHE A 12 7.16 7.39 34.41
C PHE A 12 8.69 7.30 34.45
N GLU A 13 9.37 8.41 34.72
CA GLU A 13 10.83 8.48 34.83
C GLU A 13 11.37 7.46 35.85
N LYS A 14 10.69 7.27 36.98
CA LYS A 14 11.06 6.29 38.03
C LYS A 14 11.07 4.82 37.56
N PHE A 15 10.49 4.55 36.39
CA PHE A 15 10.38 3.21 35.83
C PHE A 15 11.18 3.07 34.53
N LYS A 16 11.99 4.06 34.14
CA LYS A 16 12.77 4.03 32.89
C LYS A 16 13.79 2.89 32.85
N ASP A 17 14.32 2.49 34.00
CA ASP A 17 15.33 1.44 34.12
C ASP A 17 14.72 0.05 34.41
N LYS A 18 13.39 -0.07 34.37
CA LYS A 18 12.69 -1.34 34.59
C LYS A 18 12.24 -1.95 33.26
N GLU A 19 12.51 -3.23 33.08
CA GLU A 19 11.87 -3.99 32.02
C GLU A 19 10.38 -4.12 32.32
N LEU A 20 9.54 -3.54 31.45
CA LEU A 20 8.09 -3.59 31.57
C LEU A 20 7.46 -4.23 30.35
N ASN A 21 6.43 -5.04 30.56
CA ASN A 21 5.55 -5.52 29.51
C ASN A 21 4.26 -4.69 29.41
N SER A 22 3.45 -4.94 28.38
CA SER A 22 2.22 -4.17 28.13
C SER A 22 1.20 -4.24 29.28
N LYS A 23 1.13 -5.36 30.03
CA LYS A 23 0.23 -5.48 31.19
C LYS A 23 0.70 -4.60 32.34
N GLU A 24 2.01 -4.56 32.57
CA GLU A 24 2.62 -3.75 33.62
C GLU A 24 2.50 -2.25 33.34
N ILE A 25 2.65 -1.84 32.07
CA ILE A 25 2.38 -0.47 31.64
C ILE A 25 0.93 -0.07 31.94
N ASN A 26 -0.05 -0.94 31.70
CA ASN A 26 -1.44 -0.63 32.03
C ASN A 26 -1.67 -0.54 33.55
N LYS A 27 -1.04 -1.39 34.35
CA LYS A 27 -1.06 -1.27 35.82
C LYS A 27 -0.41 0.03 36.29
N LEU A 28 0.69 0.44 35.67
CA LEU A 28 1.40 1.69 35.97
C LEU A 28 0.50 2.90 35.71
N LYS A 29 -0.20 2.95 34.57
CA LYS A 29 -1.16 4.02 34.26
C LYS A 29 -2.26 4.15 35.32
N LEU A 30 -2.81 3.03 35.77
CA LEU A 30 -3.83 3.01 36.83
C LEU A 30 -3.26 3.53 38.16
N ARG A 31 -2.04 3.14 38.52
CA ARG A 31 -1.35 3.64 39.73
C ARG A 31 -1.11 5.14 39.66
N ILE A 32 -0.67 5.66 38.52
CA ILE A 32 -0.45 7.10 38.30
C ILE A 32 -1.76 7.87 38.43
N ALA A 33 -2.82 7.38 37.79
CA ALA A 33 -4.14 8.01 37.86
C ALA A 33 -4.65 8.10 39.30
N LYS A 34 -4.45 7.04 40.10
CA LYS A 34 -4.83 7.02 41.53
C LYS A 34 -3.95 7.95 42.37
N ALA A 35 -2.62 7.89 42.20
CA ALA A 35 -1.68 8.68 43.00
C ALA A 35 -1.79 10.20 42.75
N LEU A 36 -2.18 10.61 41.54
CA LEU A 36 -2.29 12.02 41.15
C LEU A 36 -3.74 12.53 41.09
N HIS A 37 -4.71 11.72 41.56
CA HIS A 37 -6.14 12.02 41.52
C HIS A 37 -6.61 12.52 40.14
N LEU A 38 -6.21 11.81 39.08
CA LEU A 38 -6.60 12.15 37.71
C LEU A 38 -8.06 11.77 37.47
N LYS A 39 -8.81 12.62 36.77
CA LYS A 39 -10.21 12.36 36.39
C LYS A 39 -10.36 11.15 35.45
N LYS A 40 -9.29 10.81 34.72
CA LYS A 40 -9.23 9.67 33.80
C LYS A 40 -7.82 9.09 33.77
N VAL A 41 -7.72 7.84 33.33
CA VAL A 41 -6.43 7.21 33.02
C VAL A 41 -5.88 7.81 31.73
N LEU A 42 -4.61 8.19 31.72
CA LEU A 42 -3.95 8.71 30.52
C LEU A 42 -3.85 7.61 29.45
N SER A 43 -4.22 7.97 28.23
CA SER A 43 -4.03 7.15 27.04
C SER A 43 -2.56 7.09 26.63
N ASN A 44 -2.19 6.11 25.80
CA ASN A 44 -0.81 5.99 25.32
C ASN A 44 -0.32 7.27 24.61
N PRO A 45 -1.10 7.91 23.73
CA PRO A 45 -0.69 9.16 23.08
C PRO A 45 -0.46 10.31 24.07
N GLU A 46 -1.33 10.45 25.08
CA GLU A 46 -1.17 11.48 26.12
C GLU A 46 0.14 11.26 26.90
N ILE A 47 0.47 10.01 27.22
CA ILE A 47 1.75 9.67 27.86
C ILE A 47 2.91 9.99 26.93
N LEU A 48 2.88 9.53 25.68
CA LEU A 48 3.94 9.82 24.70
C LEU A 48 4.17 11.31 24.51
N SER A 49 3.13 12.14 24.61
CA SER A 49 3.23 13.60 24.46
C SER A 49 4.01 14.29 25.59
N ILE A 50 4.02 13.69 26.80
CA ILE A 50 4.69 14.27 27.98
C ILE A 50 6.10 13.71 28.21
N LEU A 51 6.45 12.58 27.59
CA LEU A 51 7.78 11.98 27.71
C LEU A 51 8.85 12.78 26.94
N ASN A 52 10.03 12.91 27.53
CA ASN A 52 11.22 13.45 26.88
C ASN A 52 11.83 12.44 25.88
N THR A 53 12.91 12.83 25.19
CA THR A 53 13.54 12.01 24.15
C THR A 53 14.07 10.67 24.68
N ASP A 54 14.70 10.65 25.85
CA ASP A 54 15.30 9.43 26.39
C ASP A 54 14.24 8.48 26.97
N GLU A 55 13.23 9.04 27.65
CA GLU A 55 12.07 8.26 28.11
C GLU A 55 11.30 7.65 26.93
N LYS A 56 11.18 8.38 25.81
CA LYS A 56 10.56 7.85 24.59
C LYS A 56 11.34 6.65 24.06
N LYS A 57 12.68 6.65 24.05
CA LYS A 57 13.45 5.48 23.60
C LYS A 57 13.07 4.21 24.36
N VAL A 58 12.83 4.33 25.68
CA VAL A 58 12.42 3.21 26.53
C VAL A 58 10.96 2.80 26.28
N PHE A 59 10.03 3.76 26.35
CA PHE A 59 8.61 3.43 26.40
C PHE A 59 7.91 3.37 25.03
N LEU A 60 8.52 3.87 23.96
CA LEU A 60 7.89 3.95 22.64
C LEU A 60 7.41 2.59 22.15
N ASN A 61 8.22 1.54 22.28
CA ASN A 61 7.83 0.21 21.82
C ASN A 61 6.62 -0.34 22.61
N LEU A 62 6.43 0.07 23.87
CA LEU A 62 5.31 -0.38 24.70
C LEU A 62 4.05 0.46 24.51
N LEU A 63 4.22 1.76 24.22
CA LEU A 63 3.13 2.72 24.10
C LEU A 63 2.65 2.92 22.66
N GLN A 64 3.50 2.65 21.66
CA GLN A 64 3.14 2.77 20.24
C GLN A 64 1.95 1.87 19.91
N LEU A 65 0.91 2.48 19.35
CA LEU A 65 -0.29 1.77 18.94
C LEU A 65 -0.16 1.32 17.48
N LYS A 66 -0.78 0.18 17.15
CA LYS A 66 -0.89 -0.32 15.76
C LYS A 66 0.46 -0.45 15.04
N LYS A 67 1.46 -1.06 15.70
CA LYS A 67 2.85 -1.28 15.19
C LYS A 67 2.94 -1.74 13.74
N VAL A 68 2.01 -2.60 13.30
CA VAL A 68 1.88 -3.07 11.90
C VAL A 68 1.78 -1.95 10.86
N ARG A 69 1.42 -0.71 11.24
CA ARG A 69 1.27 0.46 10.36
C ARG A 69 2.59 1.05 9.87
N SER A 70 3.70 0.79 10.56
CA SER A 70 5.03 1.29 10.20
C SER A 70 6.09 0.18 10.11
N ILE A 71 5.67 -1.09 10.15
CA ILE A 71 6.54 -2.27 10.14
C ILE A 71 7.46 -2.33 8.91
N SER A 72 7.01 -1.74 7.80
CA SER A 72 7.76 -1.68 6.53
C SER A 72 8.62 -0.42 6.39
N GLY A 73 8.73 0.37 7.47
CA GLY A 73 9.45 1.65 7.49
C GLY A 73 8.80 2.76 6.65
N VAL A 74 7.55 2.58 6.20
CA VAL A 74 6.78 3.55 5.41
C VAL A 74 5.40 3.72 6.03
N ASN A 75 4.99 4.97 6.23
CA ASN A 75 3.65 5.29 6.72
C ASN A 75 2.70 5.53 5.55
N ILE A 76 1.56 4.83 5.56
CA ILE A 76 0.50 5.03 4.58
C ILE A 76 -0.40 6.20 4.99
N VAL A 77 -0.50 7.19 4.09
CA VAL A 77 -1.38 8.35 4.21
C VAL A 77 -2.42 8.28 3.09
N ALA A 78 -3.58 7.72 3.41
CA ALA A 78 -4.72 7.67 2.49
C ALA A 78 -5.55 8.96 2.61
N VAL A 79 -5.80 9.58 1.46
CA VAL A 79 -6.48 10.86 1.28
C VAL A 79 -7.68 10.64 0.35
N MET A 80 -8.82 11.21 0.70
CA MET A 80 -10.06 11.07 -0.06
C MET A 80 -10.27 12.29 -0.95
N THR A 81 -10.57 12.07 -2.23
CA THR A 81 -10.93 13.16 -3.15
C THR A 81 -12.34 13.65 -2.86
N ALA A 82 -12.67 14.84 -3.37
CA ALA A 82 -14.05 15.32 -3.36
C ALA A 82 -14.98 14.36 -4.12
N PRO A 83 -16.28 14.32 -3.81
CA PRO A 83 -17.23 13.48 -4.52
C PRO A 83 -17.35 13.90 -5.99
N TYR A 84 -17.07 12.97 -6.89
CA TYR A 84 -17.37 13.10 -8.31
C TYR A 84 -18.17 11.90 -8.77
N LYS A 85 -19.16 12.14 -9.63
CA LYS A 85 -19.95 11.06 -10.23
C LYS A 85 -19.04 10.17 -11.06
N CYS A 86 -19.28 8.86 -11.00
CA CYS A 86 -18.54 7.93 -11.83
C CYS A 86 -18.97 8.08 -13.31
N PRO A 87 -18.03 8.13 -14.27
CA PRO A 87 -18.34 8.46 -15.67
C PRO A 87 -19.34 7.54 -16.38
N HIS A 88 -19.46 6.29 -15.93
CA HIS A 88 -20.37 5.30 -16.55
C HIS A 88 -21.69 5.13 -15.78
N GLY A 89 -21.91 5.87 -14.70
CA GLY A 89 -23.00 5.63 -13.75
C GLY A 89 -22.58 4.76 -12.56
N LYS A 90 -23.53 4.02 -11.99
CA LYS A 90 -23.38 3.33 -10.70
C LYS A 90 -23.39 1.82 -10.89
N CYS A 91 -22.36 1.12 -10.39
CA CYS A 91 -22.36 -0.34 -10.36
C CYS A 91 -23.35 -0.86 -9.32
N ALA A 92 -23.92 -2.05 -9.56
CA ALA A 92 -24.97 -2.64 -8.73
C ALA A 92 -24.57 -2.80 -7.24
N TYR A 93 -23.29 -3.05 -6.97
CA TYR A 93 -22.73 -3.28 -5.62
C TYR A 93 -22.11 -2.03 -4.98
N CYS A 94 -21.95 -0.92 -5.71
CA CYS A 94 -21.31 0.29 -5.18
C CYS A 94 -22.29 1.05 -4.27
N PRO A 95 -21.94 1.31 -3.00
CA PRO A 95 -22.68 2.29 -2.21
C PRO A 95 -22.49 3.68 -2.81
N SER A 96 -23.52 4.50 -2.67
CA SER A 96 -23.50 5.91 -3.06
C SER A 96 -24.30 6.66 -2.01
N GLU A 97 -23.62 7.53 -1.27
CA GLU A 97 -24.17 8.33 -0.18
C GLU A 97 -23.96 9.81 -0.52
N PRO A 98 -24.94 10.70 -0.27
CA PRO A 98 -24.79 12.13 -0.56
C PRO A 98 -23.54 12.73 0.09
N GLY A 99 -22.75 13.49 -0.70
CA GLY A 99 -21.53 14.13 -0.20
C GLY A 99 -20.35 13.19 0.03
N VAL A 100 -20.45 11.92 -0.36
CA VAL A 100 -19.37 10.93 -0.23
C VAL A 100 -18.93 10.47 -1.62
N PRO A 101 -17.62 10.25 -1.87
CA PRO A 101 -17.16 9.66 -3.12
C PRO A 101 -17.77 8.29 -3.41
N GLU A 102 -17.99 8.02 -4.69
CA GLU A 102 -18.58 6.75 -5.14
C GLU A 102 -17.82 5.54 -4.61
N SER A 103 -18.57 4.47 -4.31
CA SER A 103 -18.08 3.23 -3.69
C SER A 103 -17.77 3.30 -2.20
N TYR A 104 -17.88 4.44 -1.52
CA TYR A 104 -17.66 4.57 -0.07
C TYR A 104 -18.97 4.84 0.68
N THR A 105 -19.00 4.53 1.98
CA THR A 105 -20.18 4.76 2.84
C THR A 105 -20.09 6.02 3.68
N GLY A 106 -18.94 6.72 3.65
CA GLY A 106 -18.70 7.91 4.48
C GLY A 106 -18.22 7.59 5.89
N HIS A 107 -18.30 6.32 6.29
CA HIS A 107 -17.98 5.87 7.65
C HIS A 107 -16.63 5.13 7.72
N GLU A 108 -15.96 4.93 6.59
CA GLU A 108 -14.59 4.43 6.59
C GLU A 108 -13.63 5.51 7.13
N PRO A 109 -12.52 5.15 7.79
CA PRO A 109 -11.64 6.14 8.42
C PRO A 109 -11.09 7.22 7.47
N SER A 110 -10.85 6.91 6.19
CA SER A 110 -10.43 7.91 5.20
C SER A 110 -11.59 8.77 4.72
N SER A 111 -12.76 8.18 4.46
CA SER A 111 -13.99 8.90 4.10
C SER A 111 -14.40 9.91 5.18
N MET A 112 -14.40 9.50 6.45
CA MET A 112 -14.70 10.38 7.59
C MET A 112 -13.71 11.54 7.70
N ARG A 113 -12.42 11.30 7.44
CA ARG A 113 -11.42 12.40 7.39
C ARG A 113 -11.66 13.33 6.20
N GLY A 114 -12.04 12.78 5.05
CA GLY A 114 -12.43 13.57 3.88
C GLY A 114 -13.56 14.53 4.24
N LEU A 115 -14.66 14.00 4.78
CA LEU A 115 -15.81 14.79 5.24
C LEU A 115 -15.45 15.83 6.31
N GLN A 116 -14.63 15.45 7.31
CA GLN A 116 -14.22 16.35 8.39
C GLN A 116 -13.46 17.60 7.91
N TYR A 117 -12.72 17.47 6.81
CA TYR A 117 -11.88 18.53 6.26
C TYR A 117 -12.37 19.01 4.89
N ASP A 118 -13.65 18.81 4.55
CA ASP A 118 -14.26 19.21 3.28
C ASP A 118 -13.44 18.78 2.05
N PHE A 119 -12.83 17.61 2.14
CA PHE A 119 -11.95 17.01 1.14
C PHE A 119 -10.71 17.86 0.78
N ASP A 120 -10.31 18.80 1.65
CA ASP A 120 -9.08 19.57 1.49
C ASP A 120 -7.85 18.63 1.55
N PRO A 121 -7.02 18.57 0.50
CA PRO A 121 -5.90 17.65 0.43
C PRO A 121 -4.80 17.95 1.47
N TYR A 122 -4.57 19.24 1.78
CA TYR A 122 -3.54 19.67 2.69
C TYR A 122 -3.90 19.29 4.13
N LEU A 123 -5.12 19.62 4.56
CA LEU A 123 -5.61 19.34 5.91
C LEU A 123 -5.72 17.83 6.16
N GLN A 124 -6.18 17.04 5.18
CA GLN A 124 -6.24 15.60 5.32
C GLN A 124 -4.86 14.97 5.56
N VAL A 125 -3.84 15.38 4.78
CA VAL A 125 -2.47 14.87 4.92
C VAL A 125 -1.84 15.34 6.22
N LEU A 126 -1.92 16.64 6.52
CA LEU A 126 -1.34 17.24 7.73
C LEU A 126 -1.88 16.57 9.00
N ASN A 127 -3.19 16.42 9.10
CA ASN A 127 -3.82 15.81 10.27
C ASN A 127 -3.54 14.31 10.35
N ARG A 128 -3.42 13.61 9.22
CA ARG A 128 -3.02 12.20 9.23
C ARG A 128 -1.58 12.01 9.71
N ILE A 129 -0.66 12.89 9.30
CA ILE A 129 0.73 12.89 9.78
C ILE A 129 0.77 13.17 11.28
N ARG A 130 0.03 14.18 11.77
CA ARG A 130 -0.08 14.49 13.21
C ARG A 130 -0.59 13.31 14.02
N GLN A 131 -1.69 12.69 13.60
CA GLN A 131 -2.26 11.51 14.25
C GLN A 131 -1.27 10.35 14.33
N LEU A 132 -0.47 10.12 13.29
CA LEU A 132 0.55 9.07 13.31
C LEU A 132 1.66 9.37 14.34
N LYS A 133 2.12 10.63 14.41
CA LYS A 133 3.10 11.07 15.41
C LYS A 133 2.57 10.93 16.83
N GLU A 134 1.32 11.33 17.07
CA GLU A 134 0.66 11.22 18.38
C GLU A 134 0.59 9.78 18.90
N ILE A 135 0.33 8.81 18.03
CA ILE A 135 0.29 7.39 18.43
C ILE A 135 1.67 6.70 18.45
N GLY A 136 2.75 7.48 18.32
CA GLY A 136 4.13 7.03 18.48
C GLY A 136 4.80 6.52 17.21
N HIS A 137 4.29 6.84 16.01
CA HIS A 137 5.03 6.54 14.78
C HIS A 137 5.99 7.67 14.42
N LEU A 138 7.23 7.32 14.11
CA LEU A 138 8.12 8.20 13.37
C LEU A 138 7.63 8.29 11.93
N VAL A 139 7.33 9.51 11.47
CA VAL A 139 6.83 9.76 10.12
C VAL A 139 7.93 10.43 9.29
N SER A 140 8.89 9.62 8.82
CA SER A 140 10.01 10.06 7.96
C SER A 140 9.82 9.69 6.49
N LYS A 141 9.02 8.66 6.20
CA LYS A 141 8.70 8.20 4.85
C LYS A 141 7.18 8.00 4.74
N VAL A 142 6.57 8.64 3.75
CA VAL A 142 5.14 8.58 3.49
C VAL A 142 4.88 8.07 2.09
N GLU A 143 3.93 7.14 1.98
CA GLU A 143 3.28 6.81 0.71
C GLU A 143 1.86 7.40 0.74
N LEU A 144 1.57 8.23 -0.26
CA LEU A 144 0.24 8.80 -0.46
C LEU A 144 -0.64 7.79 -1.22
N ILE A 145 -1.89 7.65 -0.81
CA ILE A 145 -2.92 6.90 -1.55
C ILE A 145 -4.11 7.81 -1.79
N ILE A 146 -4.39 8.08 -3.06
CA ILE A 146 -5.52 8.89 -3.51
C ILE A 146 -6.71 7.97 -3.71
N GLN A 147 -7.73 8.13 -2.88
CA GLN A 147 -8.92 7.29 -2.80
C GLN A 147 -10.14 8.01 -3.40
N GLY A 148 -11.05 7.23 -3.98
CA GLY A 148 -12.24 7.72 -4.68
C GLY A 148 -12.54 6.96 -5.99
N GLY A 149 -11.54 6.29 -6.57
CA GLY A 149 -11.67 5.43 -7.75
C GLY A 149 -11.99 6.15 -9.07
N THR A 150 -12.37 7.42 -9.02
CA THR A 150 -12.72 8.27 -10.18
C THR A 150 -11.75 9.44 -10.37
N PHE A 151 -10.65 9.49 -9.60
CA PHE A 151 -9.73 10.63 -9.61
C PHE A 151 -9.18 10.96 -11.02
N PRO A 152 -8.72 9.99 -11.83
CA PRO A 152 -8.26 10.29 -13.19
C PRO A 152 -9.36 10.81 -14.13
N ALA A 153 -10.64 10.63 -13.77
CA ALA A 153 -11.78 11.15 -14.52
C ALA A 153 -12.21 12.57 -14.13
N THR A 154 -11.61 13.14 -13.08
CA THR A 154 -11.88 14.52 -12.66
C THR A 154 -11.14 15.53 -13.55
N PRO A 155 -11.51 16.82 -13.55
CA PRO A 155 -10.79 17.83 -14.31
C PRO A 155 -9.29 17.85 -13.98
N VAL A 156 -8.44 17.98 -15.00
CA VAL A 156 -6.97 17.97 -14.84
C VAL A 156 -6.49 19.05 -13.85
N SER A 157 -7.13 20.22 -13.84
CA SER A 157 -6.84 21.30 -12.89
C SER A 157 -7.07 20.88 -11.43
N TYR A 158 -8.15 20.13 -11.16
CA TYR A 158 -8.43 19.56 -9.86
C TYR A 158 -7.40 18.50 -9.48
N GLN A 159 -7.03 17.61 -10.40
CA GLN A 159 -6.02 16.60 -10.14
C GLN A 159 -4.68 17.23 -9.72
N LYS A 160 -4.22 18.24 -10.48
CA LYS A 160 -2.97 18.95 -10.22
C LYS A 160 -3.01 19.73 -8.90
N SER A 161 -4.09 20.46 -8.62
CA SER A 161 -4.23 21.22 -7.37
C SER A 161 -4.36 20.31 -6.15
N PHE A 162 -5.02 19.16 -6.29
CA PHE A 162 -5.18 18.17 -5.22
C PHE A 162 -3.83 17.57 -4.81
N ILE A 163 -3.03 17.10 -5.77
CA ILE A 163 -1.70 16.56 -5.50
C ILE A 163 -0.77 17.63 -4.95
N LYS A 164 -0.82 18.86 -5.49
CA LYS A 164 -0.06 20.00 -4.96
C LYS A 164 -0.35 20.19 -3.46
N GLY A 165 -1.63 20.25 -3.06
CA GLY A 165 -2.00 20.42 -1.66
C GLY A 165 -1.53 19.26 -0.76
N CYS A 166 -1.54 18.02 -1.25
CA CYS A 166 -0.96 16.89 -0.52
C CYS A 166 0.56 17.04 -0.31
N LEU A 167 1.29 17.48 -1.35
CA LEU A 167 2.73 17.71 -1.27
C LEU A 167 3.08 18.88 -0.36
N GLU A 168 2.36 20.00 -0.43
CA GLU A 168 2.50 21.14 0.47
C GLU A 168 2.39 20.72 1.95
N ALA A 169 1.49 19.79 2.28
CA ALA A 169 1.37 19.28 3.65
C ALA A 169 2.55 18.38 4.08
N ILE A 170 3.19 17.70 3.14
CA ILE A 170 4.41 16.91 3.39
C ILE A 170 5.63 17.82 3.57
N ILE A 171 5.74 18.89 2.78
CA ILE A 171 6.85 19.85 2.82
C ILE A 171 6.70 20.78 4.03
N GLY A 172 5.46 21.13 4.39
CA GLY A 172 5.13 22.03 5.49
C GLY A 172 4.97 23.50 5.10
N GLU A 173 4.91 23.81 3.80
CA GLU A 173 4.76 25.18 3.26
C GLU A 173 3.89 25.19 2.00
N LYS A 174 3.43 26.40 1.62
CA LYS A 174 2.69 26.64 0.37
C LYS A 174 3.65 26.87 -0.78
N THR A 175 3.25 26.47 -1.99
CA THR A 175 4.03 26.70 -3.22
C THR A 175 3.18 27.40 -4.27
N GLU A 176 3.81 27.94 -5.31
CA GLU A 176 3.11 28.61 -6.42
C GLU A 176 2.53 27.57 -7.38
N SER A 177 3.30 26.52 -7.68
CA SER A 177 2.94 25.48 -8.66
C SER A 177 3.13 24.06 -8.13
N LEU A 178 2.56 23.09 -8.86
CA LEU A 178 2.79 21.67 -8.62
C LEU A 178 4.27 21.28 -8.84
N GLU A 179 4.93 21.84 -9.86
CA GLU A 179 6.34 21.53 -10.14
C GLU A 179 7.27 22.04 -9.03
N GLU A 180 6.99 23.24 -8.49
CA GLU A 180 7.71 23.73 -7.31
C GLU A 180 7.49 22.81 -6.09
N ALA A 181 6.25 22.37 -5.85
CA ALA A 181 5.94 21.40 -4.79
C ALA A 181 6.71 20.09 -4.99
N LYS A 182 6.74 19.55 -6.21
CA LYS A 182 7.48 18.32 -6.52
C LYS A 182 8.96 18.47 -6.25
N LYS A 183 9.59 19.57 -6.70
CA LYS A 183 11.01 19.85 -6.49
C LYS A 183 11.35 19.92 -4.99
N LYS A 184 10.58 20.68 -4.22
CA LYS A 184 10.75 20.80 -2.76
C LYS A 184 10.49 19.47 -2.03
N ALA A 185 9.54 18.66 -2.52
CA ALA A 185 9.28 17.33 -1.97
C ALA A 185 10.43 16.33 -2.20
N GLU A 186 11.32 16.53 -3.18
CA GLU A 186 12.53 15.70 -3.35
C GLU A 186 13.49 15.85 -2.15
N GLU A 187 13.49 17.01 -1.49
CA GLU A 187 14.41 17.38 -0.40
C GLU A 187 13.74 17.44 0.98
N SER A 188 12.42 17.19 1.05
CA SER A 188 11.67 17.26 2.31
C SER A 188 12.15 16.24 3.35
N ASN A 189 12.13 16.66 4.62
CA ASN A 189 12.38 15.82 5.79
C ASN A 189 11.42 14.62 5.86
N ILE A 190 10.15 14.83 5.48
CA ILE A 190 9.19 13.75 5.29
C ILE A 190 9.24 13.36 3.81
N ARG A 191 9.86 12.21 3.53
CA ARG A 191 10.05 11.76 2.16
C ARG A 191 8.74 11.21 1.59
N ASN A 192 8.24 11.80 0.51
CA ASN A 192 7.23 11.14 -0.31
C ASN A 192 7.90 10.00 -1.11
N VAL A 193 7.73 8.76 -0.64
CA VAL A 193 8.36 7.59 -1.24
C VAL A 193 7.48 6.87 -2.26
N GLY A 194 6.24 7.32 -2.40
CA GLY A 194 5.32 6.82 -3.40
C GLY A 194 4.00 7.60 -3.41
N LEU A 195 3.35 7.56 -4.57
CA LEU A 195 2.01 8.05 -4.80
C LEU A 195 1.23 6.94 -5.50
N THR A 196 0.12 6.55 -4.89
CA THR A 196 -0.80 5.54 -5.40
C THR A 196 -2.09 6.21 -5.82
N ILE A 197 -2.56 5.94 -7.04
CA ILE A 197 -3.83 6.43 -7.55
C ILE A 197 -4.77 5.25 -7.78
N GLU A 198 -5.95 5.26 -7.15
CA GLU A 198 -7.02 4.29 -7.41
C GLU A 198 -7.83 4.73 -8.64
N THR A 199 -8.05 3.81 -9.59
CA THR A 199 -8.80 4.11 -10.82
C THR A 199 -9.53 2.88 -11.38
N ARG A 200 -10.34 3.12 -12.40
CA ARG A 200 -10.98 2.08 -13.23
C ARG A 200 -10.08 1.74 -14.42
N PRO A 201 -10.11 0.49 -14.93
CA PRO A 201 -9.33 0.09 -16.10
C PRO A 201 -9.50 0.99 -17.34
N ASP A 202 -10.75 1.38 -17.65
CA ASP A 202 -11.06 2.27 -18.79
C ASP A 202 -10.50 3.70 -18.65
N TRP A 203 -10.07 4.09 -17.44
CA TRP A 203 -9.42 5.36 -17.09
C TRP A 203 -7.93 5.18 -16.76
N CYS A 204 -7.31 4.13 -17.30
CA CYS A 204 -5.89 3.83 -17.20
C CYS A 204 -5.26 3.59 -18.58
N LYS A 205 -5.75 4.33 -19.59
CA LYS A 205 -5.15 4.45 -20.92
C LYS A 205 -3.87 5.30 -20.88
N GLN A 206 -3.06 5.27 -21.94
CA GLN A 206 -1.76 5.93 -21.97
C GLN A 206 -1.82 7.42 -21.58
N ASN A 207 -2.77 8.18 -22.13
CA ASN A 207 -2.95 9.61 -21.80
C ASN A 207 -3.22 9.84 -20.29
N HIS A 208 -3.96 8.95 -19.63
CA HIS A 208 -4.19 9.02 -18.19
C HIS A 208 -2.94 8.64 -17.40
N ILE A 209 -2.19 7.64 -17.89
CA ILE A 209 -0.92 7.22 -17.28
C ILE A 209 0.12 8.34 -17.36
N ASP A 210 0.23 9.04 -18.49
CA ASP A 210 1.13 10.18 -18.65
C ASP A 210 0.84 11.27 -17.62
N LEU A 211 -0.44 11.59 -17.40
CA LEU A 211 -0.84 12.52 -16.35
C LEU A 211 -0.52 11.97 -14.95
N MET A 212 -0.77 10.69 -14.67
CA MET A 212 -0.41 10.08 -13.39
C MET A 212 1.10 10.16 -13.12
N LEU A 213 1.94 9.92 -14.14
CA LEU A 213 3.39 10.08 -14.05
C LEU A 213 3.80 11.55 -13.83
N GLU A 214 3.14 12.50 -14.51
CA GLU A 214 3.34 13.94 -14.29
C GLU A 214 3.07 14.32 -12.82
N LEU A 215 2.02 13.76 -12.22
CA LEU A 215 1.67 13.95 -10.81
C LEU A 215 2.65 13.26 -9.83
N GLY A 216 3.56 12.42 -10.33
CA GLY A 216 4.53 11.67 -9.52
C GLY A 216 4.04 10.31 -9.04
N ALA A 217 3.03 9.72 -9.69
CA ALA A 217 2.54 8.39 -9.34
C ALA A 217 3.62 7.32 -9.54
N THR A 218 3.68 6.37 -8.61
CA THR A 218 4.54 5.18 -8.74
C THR A 218 3.72 3.89 -8.73
N ARG A 219 2.44 3.96 -8.38
CA ARG A 219 1.53 2.82 -8.32
C ARG A 219 0.14 3.21 -8.79
N VAL A 220 -0.49 2.32 -9.54
CA VAL A 220 -1.91 2.39 -9.86
C VAL A 220 -2.64 1.22 -9.19
N GLU A 221 -3.83 1.49 -8.67
CA GLU A 221 -4.73 0.42 -8.25
C GLU A 221 -5.94 0.36 -9.15
N LEU A 222 -6.15 -0.82 -9.75
CA LEU A 222 -7.18 -1.05 -10.75
C LEU A 222 -8.35 -1.81 -10.12
N GLY A 223 -9.53 -1.22 -10.23
CA GLY A 223 -10.80 -1.85 -9.89
C GLY A 223 -11.19 -2.96 -10.88
N VAL A 224 -10.44 -4.06 -10.93
CA VAL A 224 -10.65 -5.22 -11.81
C VAL A 224 -11.92 -5.97 -11.41
N GLN A 225 -12.07 -6.28 -10.13
CA GLN A 225 -13.19 -7.01 -9.51
C GLN A 225 -13.28 -8.49 -9.91
N THR A 226 -13.35 -8.80 -11.19
CA THR A 226 -13.43 -10.17 -11.73
C THR A 226 -12.77 -10.23 -13.11
N LEU A 227 -12.81 -11.35 -13.82
CA LEU A 227 -12.26 -11.48 -15.18
C LEU A 227 -13.30 -12.02 -16.17
N TYR A 228 -14.55 -11.57 -16.00
CA TYR A 228 -15.71 -12.07 -16.74
C TYR A 228 -16.61 -10.92 -17.21
N ASP A 229 -16.73 -10.74 -18.52
CA ASP A 229 -17.53 -9.66 -19.12
C ASP A 229 -19.04 -9.82 -18.88
N ASP A 230 -19.56 -11.04 -18.80
CA ASP A 230 -20.96 -11.28 -18.45
C ASP A 230 -21.27 -10.84 -17.01
N VAL A 231 -20.32 -11.01 -16.08
CA VAL A 231 -20.45 -10.50 -14.71
C VAL A 231 -20.39 -8.98 -14.70
N TYR A 232 -19.49 -8.35 -15.47
CA TYR A 232 -19.45 -6.90 -15.60
C TYR A 232 -20.77 -6.32 -16.13
N LYS A 233 -21.33 -6.91 -17.18
CA LYS A 233 -22.64 -6.52 -17.71
C LYS A 233 -23.74 -6.67 -16.66
N LEU A 234 -23.77 -7.81 -15.95
CA LEU A 234 -24.77 -8.07 -14.92
C LEU A 234 -24.72 -7.03 -13.79
N VAL A 235 -23.53 -6.69 -13.30
CA VAL A 235 -23.36 -5.73 -12.20
C VAL A 235 -23.23 -4.27 -12.65
N GLU A 236 -23.51 -3.99 -13.92
CA GLU A 236 -23.47 -2.65 -14.52
C GLU A 236 -22.10 -1.97 -14.34
N ARG A 237 -21.03 -2.75 -14.51
CA ARG A 237 -19.65 -2.25 -14.49
C ARG A 237 -19.28 -1.73 -15.88
N GLY A 238 -18.89 -0.46 -15.97
CA GLY A 238 -18.67 0.22 -17.25
C GLY A 238 -17.32 -0.01 -17.92
N HIS A 239 -16.70 -1.18 -17.76
CA HIS A 239 -15.50 -1.57 -18.50
C HIS A 239 -15.53 -3.07 -18.81
N THR A 240 -14.64 -3.49 -19.70
CA THR A 240 -14.48 -4.87 -20.15
C THR A 240 -13.23 -5.52 -19.54
N VAL A 241 -13.05 -6.82 -19.77
CA VAL A 241 -11.78 -7.50 -19.51
C VAL A 241 -10.67 -6.97 -20.42
N GLN A 242 -11.00 -6.60 -21.67
CA GLN A 242 -10.02 -6.00 -22.58
C GLN A 242 -9.44 -4.69 -22.02
N ASP A 243 -10.28 -3.82 -21.42
CA ASP A 243 -9.80 -2.62 -20.74
C ASP A 243 -8.83 -2.94 -19.58
N VAL A 244 -9.01 -4.08 -18.90
CA VAL A 244 -8.07 -4.55 -17.87
C VAL A 244 -6.74 -4.94 -18.49
N ILE A 245 -6.76 -5.72 -19.58
CA ILE A 245 -5.55 -6.16 -20.29
C ILE A 245 -4.75 -4.95 -20.80
N ASP A 246 -5.41 -4.01 -21.46
CA ASP A 246 -4.76 -2.81 -22.00
C ASP A 246 -4.21 -1.91 -20.89
N ALA A 247 -4.95 -1.71 -19.81
CA ALA A 247 -4.47 -0.96 -18.64
C ALA A 247 -3.25 -1.62 -17.99
N PHE A 248 -3.23 -2.95 -17.89
CA PHE A 248 -2.10 -3.69 -17.33
C PHE A 248 -0.83 -3.51 -18.18
N ARG A 249 -0.94 -3.67 -19.50
CA ARG A 249 0.18 -3.45 -20.42
C ARG A 249 0.70 -2.03 -20.32
N ALA A 250 -0.16 -1.03 -20.54
CA ALA A 250 0.26 0.37 -20.58
C ALA A 250 0.89 0.82 -19.24
N ALA A 251 0.31 0.40 -18.10
CA ALA A 251 0.86 0.73 -16.80
C ALA A 251 2.21 0.05 -16.54
N LYS A 252 2.37 -1.22 -16.89
CA LYS A 252 3.66 -1.94 -16.76
C LYS A 252 4.73 -1.34 -17.66
N ASP A 253 4.42 -1.10 -18.93
CA ASP A 253 5.34 -0.49 -19.90
C ASP A 253 5.70 0.96 -19.52
N SER A 254 4.87 1.63 -18.73
CA SER A 254 5.17 2.95 -18.15
C SER A 254 5.86 2.87 -16.77
N GLY A 255 6.26 1.68 -16.33
CA GLY A 255 7.00 1.48 -15.08
C GLY A 255 6.15 1.47 -13.79
N LEU A 256 4.83 1.65 -13.87
CA LEU A 256 3.95 1.69 -12.69
C LEU A 256 3.80 0.30 -12.08
N LYS A 257 3.77 0.25 -10.73
CA LYS A 257 3.30 -0.93 -9.99
C LYS A 257 1.77 -1.05 -10.12
N ILE A 258 1.26 -2.27 -10.17
CA ILE A 258 -0.18 -2.55 -10.30
C ILE A 258 -0.71 -3.26 -9.06
N VAL A 259 -1.75 -2.71 -8.46
CA VAL A 259 -2.61 -3.41 -7.49
C VAL A 259 -3.92 -3.78 -8.17
N ALA A 260 -4.25 -5.07 -8.25
CA ALA A 260 -5.58 -5.50 -8.69
C ALA A 260 -6.52 -5.60 -7.48
N HIS A 261 -7.65 -4.91 -7.55
CA HIS A 261 -8.77 -5.12 -6.62
C HIS A 261 -9.60 -6.27 -7.16
N MET A 262 -9.74 -7.35 -6.41
CA MET A 262 -10.56 -8.51 -6.79
C MET A 262 -11.69 -8.67 -5.79
N MET A 263 -12.92 -8.88 -6.29
CA MET A 263 -14.14 -8.97 -5.50
C MET A 263 -14.80 -10.35 -5.68
N PRO A 264 -14.39 -11.37 -4.92
CA PRO A 264 -15.06 -12.66 -4.97
C PRO A 264 -16.49 -12.56 -4.42
N GLY A 265 -17.39 -13.37 -4.98
CA GLY A 265 -18.80 -13.46 -4.59
C GLY A 265 -19.68 -12.38 -5.23
N LEU A 266 -19.27 -11.78 -6.35
CA LEU A 266 -20.16 -10.91 -7.14
C LEU A 266 -21.37 -11.70 -7.68
N PRO A 267 -22.52 -11.04 -7.94
CA PRO A 267 -23.62 -11.65 -8.68
C PRO A 267 -23.13 -12.32 -9.97
N GLY A 268 -23.55 -13.57 -10.21
CA GLY A 268 -23.07 -14.37 -11.34
C GLY A 268 -21.74 -15.11 -11.12
N CYS A 269 -21.09 -14.91 -9.97
CA CYS A 269 -19.94 -15.71 -9.52
C CYS A 269 -20.32 -16.70 -8.43
N ASP A 270 -19.65 -17.85 -8.47
CA ASP A 270 -19.64 -18.85 -7.39
C ASP A 270 -18.20 -19.20 -7.00
N PHE A 271 -18.04 -20.12 -6.04
CA PHE A 271 -16.74 -20.48 -5.49
C PHE A 271 -15.76 -20.96 -6.56
N LYS A 272 -16.24 -21.78 -7.50
CA LYS A 272 -15.42 -22.37 -8.56
C LYS A 272 -14.99 -21.30 -9.56
N ARG A 273 -15.93 -20.43 -9.94
CA ARG A 273 -15.72 -19.35 -10.88
C ARG A 273 -14.76 -18.30 -10.33
N ASP A 274 -14.89 -17.92 -9.07
CA ASP A 274 -13.95 -17.00 -8.43
C ASP A 274 -12.55 -17.63 -8.34
N LEU A 275 -12.44 -18.89 -7.92
CA LEU A 275 -11.14 -19.58 -7.87
C LEU A 275 -10.47 -19.60 -9.25
N LYS A 276 -11.25 -19.86 -10.32
CA LYS A 276 -10.74 -19.83 -11.69
C LYS A 276 -10.33 -18.43 -12.14
N ALA A 277 -11.05 -17.38 -11.76
CA ALA A 277 -10.64 -16.00 -12.04
C ALA A 277 -9.28 -15.68 -11.42
N PHE A 278 -9.02 -16.10 -10.17
CA PHE A 278 -7.70 -15.93 -9.56
C PHE A 278 -6.61 -16.76 -10.24
N GLN A 279 -6.92 -17.97 -10.73
CA GLN A 279 -5.97 -18.75 -11.54
C GLN A 279 -5.61 -18.02 -12.83
N ILE A 280 -6.61 -17.57 -13.60
CA ILE A 280 -6.41 -16.80 -14.84
C ILE A 280 -5.54 -15.56 -14.56
N LEU A 281 -5.83 -14.83 -13.48
CA LEU A 281 -5.10 -13.60 -13.11
C LEU A 281 -3.57 -13.78 -12.98
N PHE A 282 -3.11 -14.99 -12.64
CA PHE A 282 -1.68 -15.29 -12.44
C PHE A 282 -1.08 -16.28 -13.44
N GLU A 283 -1.89 -17.07 -14.14
CA GLU A 283 -1.44 -18.00 -15.19
C GLU A 283 -1.36 -17.29 -16.55
N ASP A 284 -2.33 -16.46 -16.89
CA ASP A 284 -2.39 -15.76 -18.17
C ASP A 284 -1.41 -14.56 -18.18
N SER A 285 -0.55 -14.51 -19.18
CA SER A 285 0.46 -13.46 -19.34
C SER A 285 -0.15 -12.09 -19.56
N ASN A 286 -1.40 -11.96 -20.01
CA ASN A 286 -2.05 -10.66 -20.16
C ASN A 286 -2.21 -9.90 -18.82
N PHE A 287 -2.16 -10.61 -17.68
CA PHE A 287 -2.38 -10.05 -16.36
C PHE A 287 -1.09 -10.02 -15.49
N LYS A 288 -1.09 -10.78 -14.39
CA LYS A 288 -0.02 -10.85 -13.39
C LYS A 288 0.24 -9.53 -12.64
N PRO A 289 -0.71 -9.06 -11.81
CA PRO A 289 -0.55 -7.83 -11.03
C PRO A 289 0.43 -8.01 -9.86
N ASP A 290 1.25 -6.99 -9.57
CA ASP A 290 2.26 -7.05 -8.50
C ASP A 290 1.65 -7.24 -7.10
N MET A 291 0.42 -6.73 -6.93
CA MET A 291 -0.23 -6.67 -5.64
C MET A 291 -1.74 -6.95 -5.74
N LEU A 292 -2.33 -7.44 -4.65
CA LEU A 292 -3.76 -7.70 -4.55
C LEU A 292 -4.44 -6.99 -3.39
N LYS A 293 -5.67 -6.54 -3.64
CA LYS A 293 -6.68 -6.24 -2.62
C LYS A 293 -7.86 -7.17 -2.84
N ILE A 294 -8.12 -8.08 -1.90
CA ILE A 294 -9.19 -9.08 -2.01
C ILE A 294 -10.36 -8.67 -1.13
N TYR A 295 -11.50 -8.39 -1.75
CA TYR A 295 -12.68 -7.80 -1.11
C TYR A 295 -13.93 -8.64 -1.39
N PRO A 296 -14.26 -9.63 -0.53
CA PRO A 296 -15.52 -10.36 -0.66
C PRO A 296 -16.69 -9.39 -0.83
N CYS A 297 -17.57 -9.67 -1.78
CA CYS A 297 -18.71 -8.81 -2.07
C CYS A 297 -19.63 -8.72 -0.85
N LEU A 298 -20.06 -7.50 -0.53
CA LEU A 298 -20.89 -7.20 0.65
C LEU A 298 -22.22 -6.59 0.20
N VAL A 299 -23.29 -6.93 0.90
CA VAL A 299 -24.58 -6.27 0.72
C VAL A 299 -24.65 -5.07 1.66
N LEU A 300 -24.79 -3.88 1.07
CA LEU A 300 -24.94 -2.61 1.78
C LEU A 300 -26.30 -2.01 1.42
N ARG A 301 -26.91 -1.27 2.36
CA ARG A 301 -28.12 -0.48 2.06
C ARG A 301 -27.85 0.49 0.89
N ASN A 302 -28.91 0.94 0.22
CA ASN A 302 -28.83 1.91 -0.88
C ASN A 302 -28.02 1.41 -2.10
N THR A 303 -27.97 0.09 -2.30
CA THR A 303 -27.37 -0.54 -3.49
C THR A 303 -28.41 -1.37 -4.23
N LYS A 304 -28.25 -1.53 -5.54
CA LYS A 304 -29.09 -2.45 -6.33
C LYS A 304 -28.96 -3.89 -5.82
N LEU A 305 -27.77 -4.24 -5.36
CA LEU A 305 -27.44 -5.52 -4.75
C LEU A 305 -28.28 -5.82 -3.49
N TYR A 306 -28.65 -4.80 -2.71
CA TYR A 306 -29.52 -4.97 -1.54
C TYR A 306 -30.94 -5.35 -1.91
N GLU A 307 -31.50 -4.76 -2.98
CA GLU A 307 -32.82 -5.17 -3.46
C GLU A 307 -32.79 -6.59 -4.02
N TRP A 308 -31.76 -6.96 -4.79
CA TRP A 308 -31.59 -8.35 -5.24
C TRP A 308 -31.47 -9.35 -4.09
N TRP A 309 -30.78 -8.96 -3.01
CA TRP A 309 -30.68 -9.79 -1.81
C TRP A 309 -32.04 -9.93 -1.11
N LYS A 310 -32.82 -8.85 -0.97
CA LYS A 310 -34.16 -8.88 -0.37
C LYS A 310 -35.14 -9.74 -1.17
N GLU A 311 -35.02 -9.72 -2.49
CA GLU A 311 -35.83 -10.53 -3.41
C GLU A 311 -35.37 -11.99 -3.50
N GLY A 312 -34.29 -12.38 -2.79
CA GLY A 312 -33.72 -13.73 -2.85
C GLY A 312 -32.95 -14.05 -4.14
N LYS A 313 -32.73 -13.06 -5.01
CA LYS A 313 -31.99 -13.20 -6.28
C LYS A 313 -30.48 -13.21 -6.12
N TYR A 314 -29.97 -12.80 -4.95
CA TYR A 314 -28.54 -12.79 -4.65
C TYR A 314 -28.25 -13.22 -3.22
N LYS A 315 -27.24 -14.08 -3.05
CA LYS A 315 -26.72 -14.50 -1.75
C LYS A 315 -25.21 -14.25 -1.71
N PRO A 316 -24.71 -13.35 -0.86
CA PRO A 316 -23.27 -13.14 -0.71
C PRO A 316 -22.62 -14.33 0.01
N TYR A 317 -21.31 -14.47 -0.11
CA TYR A 317 -20.58 -15.46 0.68
C TYR A 317 -20.77 -15.26 2.18
N SER A 318 -20.93 -16.37 2.87
CA SER A 318 -20.69 -16.48 4.30
C SER A 318 -19.22 -16.21 4.62
N THR A 319 -18.93 -15.96 5.90
CA THR A 319 -17.54 -15.80 6.35
C THR A 319 -16.71 -17.04 6.04
N GLU A 320 -17.30 -18.23 6.22
CA GLU A 320 -16.58 -19.49 6.10
C GLU A 320 -16.29 -19.84 4.62
N GLU A 321 -17.23 -19.58 3.71
CA GLU A 321 -16.96 -19.70 2.25
C GLU A 321 -15.85 -18.74 1.80
N ALA A 322 -15.87 -17.49 2.27
CA ALA A 322 -14.83 -16.52 1.96
C ALA A 322 -13.46 -16.92 2.54
N LEU A 323 -13.42 -17.44 3.77
CA LEU A 323 -12.19 -17.95 4.38
C LEU A 323 -11.60 -19.10 3.56
N ASP A 324 -12.43 -20.06 3.17
CA ASP A 324 -12.01 -21.23 2.40
C ASP A 324 -11.45 -20.85 1.04
N LEU A 325 -12.14 -19.95 0.34
CA LEU A 325 -11.71 -19.43 -0.95
C LEU A 325 -10.35 -18.73 -0.84
N ILE A 326 -10.23 -17.79 0.11
CA ILE A 326 -9.01 -16.98 0.28
C ILE A 326 -7.84 -17.84 0.76
N ALA A 327 -8.08 -18.84 1.61
CA ALA A 327 -7.06 -19.80 2.02
C ALA A 327 -6.53 -20.60 0.81
N LYS A 328 -7.42 -21.14 -0.04
CA LYS A 328 -7.02 -21.85 -1.27
C LYS A 328 -6.21 -20.96 -2.22
N ILE A 329 -6.66 -19.71 -2.43
CA ILE A 329 -5.93 -18.75 -3.26
C ILE A 329 -4.52 -18.54 -2.69
N LYS A 330 -4.41 -18.22 -1.40
CA LYS A 330 -3.12 -17.94 -0.74
C LYS A 330 -2.16 -19.11 -0.71
N ALA A 331 -2.67 -20.34 -0.63
CA ALA A 331 -1.86 -21.55 -0.57
C ALA A 331 -1.36 -21.98 -1.95
N ASN A 332 -2.22 -21.92 -2.97
CA ASN A 332 -2.00 -22.66 -4.22
C ASN A 332 -1.82 -21.79 -5.46
N ILE A 333 -2.19 -20.51 -5.41
CA ILE A 333 -2.22 -19.64 -6.60
C ILE A 333 -1.18 -18.54 -6.53
N ILE A 334 -0.98 -17.94 -5.36
CA ILE A 334 -0.23 -16.68 -5.25
C ILE A 334 1.28 -16.88 -5.41
N PRO A 335 1.91 -16.31 -6.46
CA PRO A 335 3.35 -16.41 -6.67
C PRO A 335 4.18 -15.63 -5.64
N LYS A 336 5.48 -15.91 -5.60
CA LYS A 336 6.43 -15.29 -4.66
C LYS A 336 6.60 -13.78 -4.85
N TRP A 337 6.42 -13.29 -6.09
CA TRP A 337 6.53 -11.88 -6.45
C TRP A 337 5.27 -11.05 -6.14
N VAL A 338 4.19 -11.64 -5.64
CA VAL A 338 2.93 -10.95 -5.36
C VAL A 338 2.81 -10.52 -3.91
N ARG A 339 2.33 -9.28 -3.67
CA ARG A 339 2.01 -8.78 -2.33
C ARG A 339 0.51 -8.60 -2.12
N ILE A 340 -0.10 -9.38 -1.23
CA ILE A 340 -1.52 -9.18 -0.85
C ILE A 340 -1.62 -8.04 0.15
N MET A 341 -1.99 -6.85 -0.31
CA MET A 341 -2.15 -5.63 0.50
C MET A 341 -3.22 -5.82 1.56
N ARG A 342 -4.41 -6.25 1.13
CA ARG A 342 -5.60 -6.26 1.95
C ARG A 342 -6.46 -7.47 1.68
N ILE A 343 -7.08 -7.94 2.75
CA ILE A 343 -8.14 -8.95 2.75
C ILE A 343 -9.26 -8.29 3.54
N GLN A 344 -10.41 -8.03 2.90
CA GLN A 344 -11.56 -7.24 3.36
C GLN A 344 -11.44 -5.71 3.20
N ARG A 345 -12.58 -5.04 3.03
CA ARG A 345 -12.70 -3.56 2.98
C ARG A 345 -12.84 -2.97 4.38
N ASP A 346 -12.55 -1.68 4.53
CA ASP A 346 -12.72 -0.94 5.80
C ASP A 346 -14.17 -0.49 6.04
N ILE A 347 -15.15 -1.33 5.70
CA ILE A 347 -16.56 -0.99 5.91
C ILE A 347 -16.96 -1.39 7.34
N PRO A 348 -17.54 -0.47 8.15
CA PRO A 348 -18.04 -0.79 9.48
C PRO A 348 -19.07 -1.94 9.45
N ALA A 349 -18.91 -2.92 10.35
CA ALA A 349 -19.71 -4.15 10.35
C ALA A 349 -21.22 -3.88 10.52
N ASN A 350 -21.60 -2.81 11.23
CA ASN A 350 -22.99 -2.40 11.42
C ASN A 350 -23.66 -1.91 10.12
N LEU A 351 -22.89 -1.51 9.10
CA LEU A 351 -23.41 -1.13 7.78
C LEU A 351 -23.56 -2.32 6.84
N ILE A 352 -22.95 -3.47 7.17
CA ILE A 352 -23.01 -4.69 6.36
C ILE A 352 -24.31 -5.42 6.67
N VAL A 353 -25.24 -5.39 5.71
CA VAL A 353 -26.53 -6.09 5.82
C VAL A 353 -26.28 -7.59 5.76
N ALA A 354 -25.59 -8.06 4.73
CA ALA A 354 -25.25 -9.46 4.50
C ALA A 354 -23.86 -9.62 3.86
N GLY A 355 -23.26 -10.79 4.04
CA GLY A 355 -21.88 -11.11 3.64
C GLY A 355 -20.94 -11.20 4.85
N VAL A 356 -19.64 -11.04 4.60
CA VAL A 356 -18.60 -11.16 5.63
C VAL A 356 -18.66 -9.99 6.62
N LYS A 357 -18.99 -10.27 7.89
CA LYS A 357 -19.06 -9.25 8.97
C LYS A 357 -17.86 -9.25 9.91
N LYS A 358 -17.06 -10.33 9.93
CA LYS A 358 -15.87 -10.41 10.81
C LYS A 358 -14.79 -9.42 10.33
N GLY A 359 -14.32 -8.56 11.22
CA GLY A 359 -13.32 -7.52 10.93
C GLY A 359 -11.87 -7.99 10.94
N ASN A 360 -11.61 -9.28 11.17
CA ASN A 360 -10.27 -9.86 11.27
C ASN A 360 -10.04 -11.01 10.27
N LEU A 361 -10.64 -10.94 9.08
CA LEU A 361 -10.62 -12.04 8.09
C LEU A 361 -9.20 -12.51 7.75
N ARG A 362 -8.22 -11.59 7.68
CA ARG A 362 -6.82 -11.96 7.44
C ARG A 362 -6.24 -12.90 8.51
N GLU A 363 -6.57 -12.68 9.78
CA GLU A 363 -6.06 -13.50 10.89
C GLU A 363 -6.69 -14.89 10.82
N LEU A 364 -8.00 -14.95 10.61
CA LEU A 364 -8.74 -16.19 10.45
C LEU A 364 -8.24 -17.04 9.26
N VAL A 365 -7.92 -16.40 8.12
CA VAL A 365 -7.29 -17.10 6.99
C VAL A 365 -5.91 -17.66 7.37
N GLN A 366 -5.12 -16.91 8.15
CA GLN A 366 -3.80 -17.38 8.59
C GLN A 366 -3.91 -18.57 9.56
N GLU A 367 -4.85 -18.52 10.50
CA GLU A 367 -5.16 -19.63 11.40
C GLU A 367 -5.59 -20.88 10.63
N LYS A 368 -6.49 -20.71 9.64
CA LYS A 368 -6.94 -21.82 8.80
C LYS A 368 -5.81 -22.47 8.01
N LEU A 369 -4.95 -21.67 7.39
CA LEU A 369 -3.76 -22.18 6.69
C LEU A 369 -2.86 -22.99 7.64
N LYS A 370 -2.61 -22.47 8.85
CA LYS A 370 -1.82 -23.16 9.87
C LYS A 370 -2.44 -24.49 10.30
N GLN A 371 -3.76 -24.52 10.53
CA GLN A 371 -4.49 -25.75 10.89
C GLN A 371 -4.41 -26.81 9.80
N GLN A 372 -4.31 -26.40 8.53
CA GLN A 372 -4.20 -27.30 7.38
C GLN A 372 -2.74 -27.64 7.01
N GLY A 373 -1.75 -27.16 7.76
CA GLY A 373 -0.33 -27.34 7.43
C GLY A 373 0.11 -26.61 6.15
N LEU A 374 -0.69 -25.65 5.67
CA LEU A 374 -0.42 -24.88 4.46
C LEU A 374 0.31 -23.57 4.78
N LYS A 375 1.14 -23.12 3.84
CA LYS A 375 1.87 -21.84 3.92
C LYS A 375 1.46 -20.93 2.77
N CYS A 376 1.73 -19.63 2.91
CA CYS A 376 1.50 -18.65 1.85
C CYS A 376 2.81 -17.98 1.46
N ASN A 377 3.13 -18.01 0.17
CA ASN A 377 4.41 -17.55 -0.37
C ASN A 377 4.43 -16.07 -0.78
N CYS A 378 3.31 -15.35 -0.61
CA CYS A 378 3.24 -13.94 -0.99
C CYS A 378 4.25 -13.08 -0.19
N ILE A 379 4.73 -11.99 -0.80
CA ILE A 379 5.67 -11.03 -0.20
C ILE A 379 5.28 -10.64 1.23
N ARG A 380 3.99 -10.36 1.48
CA ARG A 380 3.51 -9.93 2.81
C ARG A 380 3.65 -10.99 3.91
N CYS A 381 3.65 -12.26 3.54
CA CYS A 381 3.83 -13.37 4.49
C CYS A 381 5.30 -13.69 4.74
N ARG A 382 6.20 -13.27 3.83
CA ARG A 382 7.64 -13.51 3.92
C ARG A 382 8.45 -12.29 4.38
N GLU A 383 7.93 -11.07 4.23
CA GLU A 383 8.64 -9.82 4.58
C GLU A 383 9.14 -9.84 6.04
N ILE A 384 10.45 -9.62 6.23
CA ILE A 384 11.15 -9.88 7.51
C ILE A 384 10.53 -9.14 8.70
N GLY A 385 10.06 -7.90 8.50
CA GLY A 385 9.38 -7.15 9.57
C GLY A 385 8.15 -7.89 10.12
N HIS A 386 7.39 -8.56 9.26
CA HIS A 386 6.24 -9.38 9.68
C HIS A 386 6.67 -10.67 10.38
N LYS A 387 7.75 -11.32 9.91
CA LYS A 387 8.34 -12.51 10.54
C LYS A 387 8.86 -12.21 11.95
N ILE A 388 9.60 -11.11 12.13
CA ILE A 388 10.06 -10.65 13.46
C ILE A 388 8.85 -10.41 14.37
N LEU A 389 7.87 -9.61 13.93
CA LEU A 389 6.76 -9.20 14.80
C LEU A 389 5.83 -10.37 15.19
N LYS A 390 5.61 -11.33 14.30
CA LYS A 390 4.61 -12.41 14.50
C LYS A 390 5.21 -13.74 14.92
N GLU A 391 6.42 -14.03 14.49
CA GLU A 391 7.09 -15.33 14.66
C GLU A 391 8.35 -15.22 15.52
N ASN A 392 8.73 -14.01 15.98
CA ASN A 392 9.97 -13.75 16.74
C ASN A 392 11.22 -14.29 16.05
N VAL A 393 11.21 -14.33 14.71
CA VAL A 393 12.37 -14.73 13.90
C VAL A 393 13.48 -13.71 14.08
N LYS A 394 14.69 -14.19 14.38
CA LYS A 394 15.92 -13.38 14.33
C LYS A 394 16.60 -13.70 13.00
N PRO A 395 16.63 -12.76 12.03
CA PRO A 395 17.35 -12.98 10.79
C PRO A 395 18.85 -13.04 11.06
N GLU A 396 19.52 -14.01 10.44
CA GLU A 396 20.97 -14.01 10.28
C GLU A 396 21.28 -13.28 8.98
N PHE A 397 22.07 -12.21 9.06
CA PHE A 397 22.40 -11.33 7.93
C PHE A 397 23.72 -11.72 7.27
N GLU A 398 23.99 -13.02 7.21
CA GLU A 398 25.19 -13.60 6.64
C GLU A 398 24.78 -14.47 5.44
N ASN A 399 25.56 -14.45 4.35
CA ASN A 399 25.32 -15.25 3.14
C ASN A 399 23.96 -15.00 2.46
N PHE A 400 23.68 -13.74 2.11
CA PHE A 400 22.49 -13.38 1.33
C PHE A 400 22.43 -14.13 0.00
N LYS A 401 21.29 -14.79 -0.26
CA LYS A 401 21.02 -15.42 -1.55
C LYS A 401 20.19 -14.47 -2.40
N ILE A 402 20.76 -14.01 -3.50
CA ILE A 402 20.01 -13.34 -4.58
C ILE A 402 19.29 -14.42 -5.38
N ASN A 403 17.97 -14.29 -5.48
CA ASN A 403 17.11 -15.13 -6.31
C ASN A 403 16.57 -14.27 -7.46
N VAL A 404 16.47 -14.87 -8.64
CA VAL A 404 15.92 -14.22 -9.85
C VAL A 404 14.80 -15.10 -10.39
N GLU A 405 13.60 -14.54 -10.49
CA GLU A 405 12.42 -15.21 -11.07
C GLU A 405 11.92 -14.39 -12.26
N GLU A 406 11.89 -15.01 -13.44
CA GLU A 406 11.44 -14.38 -14.68
C GLU A 406 10.07 -14.90 -15.09
N TYR A 407 9.21 -14.00 -15.57
CA TYR A 407 7.91 -14.37 -16.09
C TYR A 407 7.41 -13.38 -17.13
N GLU A 408 6.76 -13.90 -18.17
CA GLU A 408 6.09 -13.07 -19.16
C GLU A 408 4.88 -12.38 -18.55
N ALA A 409 4.76 -11.07 -18.76
CA ALA A 409 3.57 -10.33 -18.41
C ALA A 409 3.34 -9.12 -19.31
N SER A 410 2.12 -9.04 -19.84
CA SER A 410 1.60 -7.98 -20.69
C SER A 410 2.56 -7.67 -21.85
N GLU A 411 2.86 -8.70 -22.65
CA GLU A 411 3.74 -8.65 -23.83
C GLU A 411 5.20 -8.25 -23.54
N GLY A 412 5.61 -8.14 -22.27
CA GLY A 412 6.98 -7.90 -21.85
C GLY A 412 7.45 -8.97 -20.86
N ILE A 413 8.66 -8.79 -20.34
CA ILE A 413 9.28 -9.72 -19.39
C ILE A 413 9.44 -9.01 -18.05
N GLU A 414 8.92 -9.62 -16.99
CA GLU A 414 9.17 -9.19 -15.62
C GLU A 414 10.25 -10.08 -15.00
N ILE A 415 11.18 -9.43 -14.29
CA ILE A 415 12.27 -10.07 -13.56
C ILE A 415 12.14 -9.63 -12.10
N PHE A 416 11.81 -10.57 -11.23
CA PHE A 416 11.73 -10.36 -9.79
C PHE A 416 13.04 -10.82 -9.15
N ILE A 417 13.83 -9.85 -8.69
CA ILE A 417 15.10 -10.08 -8.00
C ILE A 417 14.84 -9.96 -6.51
N SER A 418 15.11 -10.99 -5.71
CA SER A 418 14.90 -10.96 -4.26
C SER A 418 16.13 -11.39 -3.49
N ILE A 419 16.26 -10.83 -2.29
CA ILE A 419 17.18 -11.30 -1.25
C ILE A 419 16.32 -11.96 -0.18
N ASP A 420 16.44 -13.28 -0.09
CA ASP A 420 15.76 -14.10 0.91
C ASP A 420 16.79 -14.64 1.91
N GLU A 421 16.43 -14.69 3.19
CA GLU A 421 17.26 -15.33 4.21
C GLU A 421 17.16 -16.87 4.08
N PRO A 422 18.29 -17.60 3.94
CA PRO A 422 18.30 -19.02 3.60
C PRO A 422 17.51 -19.94 4.53
N ASN A 423 17.52 -19.71 5.84
CA ASN A 423 16.98 -20.63 6.83
C ASN A 423 15.47 -20.44 7.08
N THR A 424 14.98 -19.21 6.92
CA THR A 424 13.61 -18.83 7.30
C THR A 424 12.71 -18.47 6.11
N ASP A 425 13.26 -18.42 4.88
CA ASP A 425 12.60 -17.89 3.67
C ASP A 425 12.04 -16.47 3.90
N ALA A 426 12.65 -15.73 4.84
CA ALA A 426 12.26 -14.36 5.13
C ALA A 426 12.81 -13.42 4.06
N LEU A 427 11.92 -12.64 3.47
CA LEU A 427 12.25 -11.70 2.41
C LEU A 427 12.84 -10.42 3.02
N ILE A 428 14.10 -10.14 2.69
CA ILE A 428 14.89 -9.00 3.18
C ILE A 428 14.79 -7.82 2.22
N GLY A 429 14.78 -8.07 0.92
CA GLY A 429 14.66 -7.03 -0.09
C GLY A 429 14.25 -7.59 -1.44
N TYR A 430 13.70 -6.75 -2.30
CA TYR A 430 13.39 -7.15 -3.67
C TYR A 430 13.40 -5.96 -4.64
N LEU A 431 13.58 -6.26 -5.92
CA LEU A 431 13.50 -5.36 -7.04
C LEU A 431 12.62 -5.97 -8.14
N ARG A 432 11.81 -5.12 -8.79
CA ARG A 432 11.03 -5.48 -9.99
C ARG A 432 11.65 -4.80 -11.20
N LEU A 433 12.29 -5.57 -12.05
CA LEU A 433 12.84 -5.12 -13.33
C LEU A 433 11.89 -5.57 -14.44
N ARG A 434 11.66 -4.70 -15.42
CA ARG A 434 10.86 -5.00 -16.60
C ARG A 434 11.65 -4.74 -17.86
N ILE A 435 11.59 -5.69 -18.79
CA ILE A 435 11.86 -5.45 -20.21
C ILE A 435 10.50 -5.13 -20.85
N PRO A 436 10.28 -3.87 -21.26
CA PRO A 436 8.98 -3.43 -21.75
C PRO A 436 8.61 -4.09 -23.07
N SER A 437 7.31 -4.11 -23.38
CA SER A 437 6.85 -4.61 -24.68
C SER A 437 7.24 -3.64 -25.80
N LYS A 438 7.12 -4.11 -27.06
CA LYS A 438 7.31 -3.25 -28.25
C LYS A 438 6.27 -2.13 -28.36
N LYS A 439 5.20 -2.19 -27.56
CA LYS A 439 4.10 -1.20 -27.53
C LYS A 439 4.29 -0.13 -26.46
N ALA A 440 5.44 -0.07 -25.78
CA ALA A 440 5.71 1.02 -24.84
C ALA A 440 5.71 2.38 -25.56
N GLU A 441 4.87 3.31 -25.10
CA GLU A 441 4.63 4.59 -25.79
C GLU A 441 5.42 5.77 -25.21
N ARG A 442 6.03 5.61 -24.04
CA ARG A 442 6.76 6.70 -23.36
C ARG A 442 8.01 7.10 -24.16
N PRO A 443 8.24 8.40 -24.41
CA PRO A 443 9.38 8.85 -25.23
C PRO A 443 10.74 8.57 -24.58
N GLU A 444 10.77 8.39 -23.26
CA GLU A 444 12.00 8.02 -22.54
C GLU A 444 12.38 6.55 -22.75
N ILE A 445 11.48 5.72 -23.30
CA ILE A 445 11.69 4.28 -23.47
C ILE A 445 12.02 4.00 -24.94
N THR A 446 13.28 3.65 -25.19
CA THR A 446 13.67 3.13 -26.50
C THR A 446 13.39 1.63 -26.54
N SER A 447 12.56 1.20 -27.50
CA SER A 447 12.21 -0.21 -27.67
C SER A 447 13.46 -1.09 -27.71
N GLU A 448 13.38 -2.26 -27.07
CA GLU A 448 14.41 -3.31 -27.03
C GLU A 448 15.74 -2.92 -26.34
N THR A 449 15.98 -1.64 -26.03
CA THR A 449 17.27 -1.16 -25.49
C THR A 449 17.14 -0.49 -24.13
N THR A 450 15.92 -0.36 -23.61
CA THR A 450 15.63 0.26 -22.31
C THR A 450 14.95 -0.72 -21.37
N SER A 451 15.52 -0.93 -20.19
CA SER A 451 14.88 -1.66 -19.09
C SER A 451 14.31 -0.69 -18.04
N ILE A 452 13.37 -1.17 -17.21
CA ILE A 452 12.67 -0.33 -16.24
C ILE A 452 12.63 -1.00 -14.86
N VAL A 453 13.22 -0.36 -13.86
CA VAL A 453 13.00 -0.68 -12.45
C VAL A 453 11.68 -0.06 -11.99
N ARG A 454 10.69 -0.92 -11.77
CA ARG A 454 9.32 -0.58 -11.34
C ARG A 454 9.20 -0.42 -9.83
N GLU A 455 10.02 -1.15 -9.09
CA GLU A 455 10.05 -1.11 -7.63
C GLU A 455 11.41 -1.56 -7.11
N LEU A 456 11.95 -0.83 -6.12
CA LEU A 456 13.02 -1.31 -5.24
C LEU A 456 12.53 -1.18 -3.80
N LYS A 457 12.60 -2.26 -3.03
CA LYS A 457 12.13 -2.29 -1.65
C LYS A 457 13.05 -3.12 -0.77
N ILE A 458 13.64 -2.49 0.25
CA ILE A 458 14.23 -3.19 1.39
C ILE A 458 13.17 -3.32 2.49
N CYS A 459 12.97 -4.54 2.96
CA CYS A 459 12.02 -4.93 3.99
C CYS A 459 12.69 -4.86 5.38
N GLY A 460 12.01 -4.27 6.35
CA GLY A 460 12.52 -4.14 7.72
C GLY A 460 12.34 -2.73 8.29
N PRO A 461 12.61 -2.54 9.59
CA PRO A 461 12.57 -1.22 10.21
C PRO A 461 13.61 -0.30 9.58
N VAL A 462 13.13 0.81 9.03
CA VAL A 462 13.99 1.89 8.52
C VAL A 462 14.42 2.73 9.70
N VAL A 463 15.73 2.92 9.86
CA VAL A 463 16.27 3.91 10.79
C VAL A 463 16.30 5.29 10.12
N PRO A 464 15.93 6.36 10.83
CA PRO A 464 16.11 7.72 10.32
C PRO A 464 17.57 8.01 9.98
N LEU A 465 17.78 8.89 9.00
CA LEU A 465 19.12 9.39 8.69
C LEU A 465 19.67 10.12 9.92
N GLY A 466 20.80 9.63 10.45
CA GLY A 466 21.50 10.24 11.59
C GLY A 466 21.37 9.50 12.92
N GLU A 467 20.51 8.48 13.04
CA GLU A 467 20.48 7.61 14.22
C GLU A 467 21.09 6.24 13.89
N HIS A 468 21.84 5.68 14.84
CA HIS A 468 22.48 4.37 14.72
C HIS A 468 21.69 3.36 15.56
N PHE A 469 20.96 2.44 14.92
CA PHE A 469 20.62 1.16 15.54
C PHE A 469 21.57 0.11 14.96
N GLU A 470 22.15 -0.73 15.81
CA GLU A 470 23.09 -1.81 15.41
C GLU A 470 22.49 -2.71 14.31
N GLU A 471 21.19 -3.05 14.42
CA GLU A 471 20.46 -3.89 13.44
C GLU A 471 20.31 -3.23 12.06
N ALA A 472 20.30 -1.89 11.97
CA ALA A 472 20.13 -1.20 10.69
C ALA A 472 21.44 -1.03 9.91
N TYR A 473 22.58 -1.22 10.57
CA TYR A 473 23.88 -1.22 9.91
C TYR A 473 24.00 -2.43 8.96
N GLN A 474 23.33 -3.54 9.27
CA GLN A 474 23.31 -4.78 8.48
C GLN A 474 22.55 -4.64 7.14
N HIS A 475 21.69 -3.62 6.98
CA HIS A 475 20.91 -3.39 5.75
C HIS A 475 21.54 -2.36 4.80
N LYS A 476 22.70 -1.77 5.15
CA LYS A 476 23.39 -0.82 4.28
C LYS A 476 24.00 -1.57 3.09
N GLY A 477 23.60 -1.20 1.87
CA GLY A 477 24.17 -1.73 0.63
C GLY A 477 23.23 -2.63 -0.17
N LEU A 478 22.32 -3.36 0.47
CA LEU A 478 21.43 -4.33 -0.20
C LEU A 478 20.60 -3.72 -1.34
N GLY A 479 20.17 -2.46 -1.19
CA GLY A 479 19.44 -1.76 -2.24
C GLY A 479 20.30 -1.45 -3.47
N ALA A 480 21.59 -1.13 -3.26
CA ALA A 480 22.54 -0.90 -4.34
C ALA A 480 22.96 -2.23 -4.98
N GLU A 481 23.06 -3.30 -4.21
CA GLU A 481 23.32 -4.65 -4.70
C GLU A 481 22.20 -5.16 -5.63
N LEU A 482 20.93 -5.02 -5.21
CA LEU A 482 19.77 -5.32 -6.07
C LEU A 482 19.77 -4.50 -7.37
N LEU A 483 20.14 -3.22 -7.29
CA LEU A 483 20.26 -2.36 -8.48
C LEU A 483 21.40 -2.80 -9.39
N SER A 484 22.56 -3.15 -8.82
CA SER A 484 23.69 -3.64 -9.58
C SER A 484 23.36 -4.94 -10.32
N GLU A 485 22.62 -5.85 -9.69
CA GLU A 485 22.14 -7.07 -10.34
C GLU A 485 21.13 -6.75 -11.46
N ALA A 486 20.24 -5.77 -11.25
CA ALA A 486 19.31 -5.34 -12.28
C ALA A 486 20.02 -4.69 -13.49
N GLU A 487 21.03 -3.87 -13.25
CA GLU A 487 21.88 -3.25 -14.27
C GLU A 487 22.62 -4.34 -15.06
N LYS A 488 23.21 -5.32 -14.36
CA LYS A 488 23.89 -6.48 -14.96
C LYS A 488 22.95 -7.30 -15.84
N ILE A 489 21.79 -7.71 -15.32
CA ILE A 489 20.79 -8.48 -16.09
C ILE A 489 20.33 -7.69 -17.32
N SER A 490 20.09 -6.40 -17.17
CA SER A 490 19.68 -5.53 -18.28
C SER A 490 20.72 -5.52 -19.41
N LEU A 491 22.00 -5.36 -19.07
CA LEU A 491 23.08 -5.26 -20.03
C LEU A 491 23.46 -6.62 -20.62
N GLU A 492 23.77 -7.61 -19.78
CA GLU A 492 24.38 -8.88 -20.21
C GLU A 492 23.38 -9.85 -20.84
N LYS A 493 22.11 -9.80 -20.43
CA LYS A 493 21.09 -10.76 -20.89
C LYS A 493 20.13 -10.18 -21.93
N PHE A 494 19.84 -8.88 -21.86
CA PHE A 494 18.82 -8.23 -22.69
C PHE A 494 19.39 -7.10 -23.56
N ASP A 495 20.71 -6.95 -23.62
CA ASP A 495 21.41 -5.96 -24.45
C ASP A 495 20.90 -4.52 -24.27
N CYS A 496 20.34 -4.22 -23.09
CA CYS A 496 19.84 -2.90 -22.78
C CYS A 496 21.02 -1.95 -22.54
N THR A 497 20.95 -0.76 -23.14
CA THR A 497 21.97 0.29 -23.00
C THR A 497 21.52 1.40 -22.03
N LYS A 498 20.27 1.34 -21.58
CA LYS A 498 19.68 2.30 -20.64
C LYS A 498 18.78 1.59 -19.64
N ILE A 499 18.84 2.01 -18.38
CA ILE A 499 17.91 1.60 -17.34
C ILE A 499 17.19 2.83 -16.77
N LEU A 500 15.87 2.73 -16.64
CA LEU A 500 15.01 3.74 -16.02
C LEU A 500 14.53 3.26 -14.66
N VAL A 501 14.32 4.18 -13.72
CA VAL A 501 13.71 3.89 -12.42
C VAL A 501 12.53 4.81 -12.20
N LEU A 502 11.33 4.24 -12.01
CA LEU A 502 10.17 5.01 -11.59
C LEU A 502 10.22 5.26 -10.08
N SER A 503 10.76 6.42 -9.70
CA SER A 503 11.04 6.77 -8.31
C SER A 503 9.99 7.70 -7.71
N GLY A 504 9.65 7.47 -6.44
CA GLY A 504 8.97 8.50 -5.62
C GLY A 504 9.87 9.74 -5.45
N LEU A 505 9.26 10.90 -5.26
CA LEU A 505 9.95 12.20 -5.24
C LEU A 505 11.07 12.23 -4.19
N GLY A 506 10.75 11.90 -2.93
CA GLY A 506 11.69 11.88 -1.81
C GLY A 506 12.72 10.73 -1.85
N VAL A 507 12.73 9.93 -2.92
CA VAL A 507 13.70 8.85 -3.15
C VAL A 507 14.65 9.18 -4.30
N LYS A 508 14.34 10.14 -5.18
CA LYS A 508 15.22 10.54 -6.27
C LYS A 508 16.66 10.88 -5.83
N PRO A 509 16.91 11.57 -4.68
CA PRO A 509 18.28 11.80 -4.21
C PRO A 509 19.07 10.52 -3.92
N TYR A 510 18.42 9.39 -3.61
CA TYR A 510 19.10 8.10 -3.46
C TYR A 510 19.68 7.61 -4.79
N TYR A 511 18.89 7.65 -5.86
CA TYR A 511 19.35 7.25 -7.20
C TYR A 511 20.40 8.22 -7.76
N LYS A 512 20.29 9.53 -7.48
CA LYS A 512 21.31 10.53 -7.86
C LYS A 512 22.70 10.17 -7.32
N ARG A 513 22.79 9.69 -6.07
CA ARG A 513 24.06 9.24 -5.46
C ARG A 513 24.63 7.96 -6.09
N LEU A 514 23.82 7.20 -6.81
CA LEU A 514 24.22 5.98 -7.52
C LEU A 514 24.50 6.24 -9.02
N GLY A 515 24.60 7.51 -9.42
CA GLY A 515 24.92 7.89 -10.80
C GLY A 515 23.73 8.00 -11.75
N TYR A 516 22.49 7.92 -11.24
CA TYR A 516 21.30 8.15 -12.06
C TYR A 516 21.00 9.65 -12.20
N TYR A 517 20.48 10.06 -13.36
CA TYR A 517 20.08 11.43 -13.66
C TYR A 517 18.57 11.52 -13.98
N PRO A 518 17.89 12.66 -13.74
CA PRO A 518 16.48 12.81 -14.10
C PRO A 518 16.24 12.76 -15.62
N GLU A 519 15.27 11.96 -16.07
CA GLU A 519 14.82 11.89 -17.48
C GLU A 519 13.29 11.74 -17.50
N GLY A 520 12.57 12.82 -17.82
CA GLY A 520 11.11 12.85 -17.70
C GLY A 520 10.62 12.54 -16.26
N PRO A 521 9.68 11.61 -16.06
CA PRO A 521 9.25 11.18 -14.73
C PRO A 521 10.20 10.19 -14.06
N TYR A 522 11.26 9.73 -14.75
CA TYR A 522 12.16 8.67 -14.30
C TYR A 522 13.50 9.21 -13.78
N MET A 523 14.24 8.31 -13.12
CA MET A 523 15.68 8.42 -12.94
C MET A 523 16.36 7.45 -13.91
N ALA A 524 17.19 7.93 -14.82
CA ALA A 524 17.85 7.16 -15.86
C ALA A 524 19.34 6.95 -15.56
N LYS A 525 19.90 5.85 -16.07
CA LYS A 525 21.34 5.59 -16.11
C LYS A 525 21.69 4.88 -17.42
N LYS A 526 22.78 5.30 -18.06
CA LYS A 526 23.34 4.58 -19.20
C LYS A 526 24.11 3.37 -18.69
N LEU A 527 23.91 2.24 -19.35
CA LEU A 527 24.62 0.99 -19.07
C LEU A 527 25.82 0.91 -20.03
N SER A 528 26.96 0.45 -19.52
CA SER A 528 28.23 0.37 -20.24
C SER A 528 29.00 -0.86 -19.82
#